data_AF-A0A832HGC0-F1
#
_entry.id   AF-A0A832HGC0-F1
#
_cell.length_a   1.000
_cell.length_b   1.000
_cell.length_c   1.000
_cell.angle_alpha   90.00
_cell.angle_beta   90.00
_cell.angle_gamma   90.00
#
_symmetry.space_group_name_H-M   'P 1'
#
loop_
_entity.id
_entity.type
_entity.pdbx_description
1 polymer ?
#
loop_
_entity_poly.entity_id
_entity_poly.type
_entity_poly.pdbx_seq_one_letter_code
_entity_poly.pdbx_strand_id
1 'polypeptide(L)'
;MKMMKTAVVIMMCAGMVGSVLGQAAGSDKDSLQKLGDKQGTNHTNTIVAQKKAESTRDAVTAAVDIRRAADYMSDAAAALYAIKQQQAVKPATDAIDAIEAAIKKLEEQKKKVDDQLRDKDLAQFQKQYEEIRDRQVAVKAASDDVEKRRTMASDKQIDRPGLLELSKQSKEQNDLIDMILALNKDEKLAEYEVIIWMNNDIKGNMDVSRERMNRAQTGRELARAQQTAIDRLNDIIEALKQEQQKKDEFEKPQGGGGGGGGGGGGKPPLIPPVTQLKLLKAMQTVVNTDTVGRAKELEGVKVEAEKAAIKGDVAKLGKKQGEIEQMAGKVMEKLQR
;
A
#
# COMPACT_ATOMS: atom_id res chain seq x y z
N MET A 1 -6.51 10.02 15.91
CA MET A 1 -6.06 11.28 16.58
C MET A 1 -6.99 11.79 17.69
N LYS A 2 -8.34 11.76 17.55
CA LYS A 2 -9.26 12.19 18.65
C LYS A 2 -9.18 11.32 19.92
N MET A 3 -8.98 10.00 19.82
CA MET A 3 -8.87 9.11 21.00
C MET A 3 -7.58 9.31 21.81
N MET A 4 -6.45 9.60 21.16
CA MET A 4 -5.18 9.90 21.85
C MET A 4 -5.26 11.19 22.67
N LYS A 5 -6.03 12.20 22.21
CA LYS A 5 -6.26 13.42 22.99
C LYS A 5 -7.06 13.16 24.26
N THR A 6 -7.96 12.19 24.27
CA THR A 6 -8.70 11.78 25.47
C THR A 6 -7.80 11.05 26.47
N ALA A 7 -6.90 10.18 25.99
CA ALA A 7 -5.94 9.47 26.85
C ALA A 7 -4.95 10.42 27.54
N VAL A 8 -4.48 11.46 26.85
CA VAL A 8 -3.58 12.49 27.43
C VAL A 8 -4.27 13.33 28.51
N VAL A 9 -5.57 13.61 28.35
CA VAL A 9 -6.37 14.32 29.38
C VAL A 9 -6.58 13.43 30.62
N ILE A 10 -6.70 12.12 30.45
CA ILE A 10 -6.83 11.15 31.56
C ILE A 10 -5.50 11.00 32.32
N MET A 11 -4.35 10.95 31.62
CA MET A 11 -3.02 10.91 32.25
C MET A 11 -2.69 12.19 33.04
N MET A 12 -3.10 13.36 32.56
CA MET A 12 -2.90 14.62 33.30
C MET A 12 -3.71 14.66 34.61
N CYS A 13 -4.82 13.95 34.70
CA CYS A 13 -5.58 13.82 35.96
C CYS A 13 -4.89 12.91 36.99
N ALA A 14 -4.14 11.88 36.56
CA ALA A 14 -3.41 10.99 37.46
C ALA A 14 -2.23 11.70 38.16
N GLY A 15 -1.54 12.62 37.46
CA GLY A 15 -0.46 13.44 38.04
C GLY A 15 -0.92 14.42 39.13
N MET A 16 -2.20 14.81 39.13
CA MET A 16 -2.77 15.68 40.18
C MET A 16 -3.09 14.94 41.48
N VAL A 17 -3.20 13.61 41.47
CA VAL A 17 -3.54 12.83 42.68
C VAL A 17 -2.38 12.78 43.68
N GLY A 18 -1.13 12.92 43.22
CA GLY A 18 0.07 12.86 44.07
C GLY A 18 0.44 14.17 44.81
N SER A 19 -0.09 15.32 44.39
CA SER A 19 0.40 16.64 44.86
C SER A 19 -0.46 17.31 45.95
N VAL A 20 -1.61 16.75 46.32
CA VAL A 20 -2.61 17.43 47.20
C VAL A 20 -2.66 16.81 48.60
N LEU A 21 -1.52 16.36 49.14
CA LEU A 21 -1.45 15.67 50.44
C LEU A 21 -1.16 16.58 51.65
N GLY A 22 -1.42 17.88 51.57
CA GLY A 22 -1.31 18.72 52.77
C GLY A 22 -1.77 20.15 52.63
N GLN A 23 -3.06 20.42 52.86
CA GLN A 23 -3.60 21.48 53.76
C GLN A 23 -5.09 21.77 53.48
N ALA A 24 -5.83 21.99 54.58
CA ALA A 24 -7.19 22.54 54.71
C ALA A 24 -8.40 21.59 54.56
N ALA A 25 -8.84 21.06 55.71
CA ALA A 25 -9.98 20.15 55.91
C ALA A 25 -11.38 20.70 55.51
N GLY A 26 -11.50 21.98 55.17
CA GLY A 26 -12.72 22.56 54.56
C GLY A 26 -12.70 22.51 53.02
N SER A 27 -11.52 22.48 52.40
CA SER A 27 -11.32 22.43 50.95
C SER A 27 -11.26 21.00 50.40
N ASP A 28 -10.98 20.02 51.25
CA ASP A 28 -10.86 18.60 50.86
C ASP A 28 -12.19 17.97 50.46
N LYS A 29 -13.29 18.29 51.16
CA LYS A 29 -14.61 17.73 50.87
C LYS A 29 -15.15 18.20 49.51
N ASP A 30 -15.05 19.50 49.24
CA ASP A 30 -15.47 20.10 47.98
C ASP A 30 -14.56 19.62 46.81
N SER A 31 -13.28 19.40 47.09
CA SER A 31 -12.32 18.84 46.11
C SER A 31 -12.60 17.36 45.81
N LEU A 32 -12.93 16.55 46.82
CA LEU A 32 -13.29 15.14 46.63
C LEU A 32 -14.63 14.98 45.90
N GLN A 33 -15.61 15.86 46.16
CA GLN A 33 -16.85 15.90 45.40
C GLN A 33 -16.60 16.25 43.93
N LYS A 34 -15.79 17.27 43.64
CA LYS A 34 -15.39 17.61 42.26
C LYS A 34 -14.65 16.48 41.54
N LEU A 35 -13.85 15.70 42.25
CA LEU A 35 -13.20 14.49 41.70
C LEU A 35 -14.23 13.39 41.42
N GLY A 36 -15.22 13.21 42.30
CA GLY A 36 -16.37 12.33 42.08
C GLY A 36 -17.16 12.71 40.83
N ASP A 37 -17.46 14.01 40.64
CA ASP A 37 -18.16 14.53 39.45
C ASP A 37 -17.39 14.22 38.15
N LYS A 38 -16.06 14.41 38.17
CA LYS A 38 -15.19 14.07 37.04
C LYS A 38 -15.18 12.58 36.76
N GLN A 39 -15.14 11.73 37.78
CA GLN A 39 -15.22 10.28 37.60
C GLN A 39 -16.59 9.83 37.05
N GLY A 40 -17.69 10.44 37.52
CA GLY A 40 -19.03 10.19 36.97
C GLY A 40 -19.16 10.62 35.49
N THR A 41 -18.53 11.73 35.11
CA THR A 41 -18.45 12.17 33.70
C THR A 41 -17.65 11.17 32.86
N ASN A 42 -16.49 10.71 33.36
CA ASN A 42 -15.67 9.69 32.68
C ASN A 42 -16.43 8.38 32.51
N HIS A 43 -17.11 7.90 33.54
CA HIS A 43 -17.99 6.73 33.49
C HIS A 43 -19.02 6.84 32.36
N THR A 44 -19.71 7.98 32.26
CA THR A 44 -20.72 8.23 31.23
C THR A 44 -20.11 8.17 29.82
N ASN A 45 -18.94 8.78 29.63
CA ASN A 45 -18.21 8.71 28.35
C ASN A 45 -17.77 7.28 28.00
N THR A 46 -17.34 6.51 29.00
CA THR A 46 -16.94 5.11 28.84
C THR A 46 -18.13 4.23 28.45
N ILE A 47 -19.33 4.45 28.99
CA ILE A 47 -20.56 3.77 28.55
C ILE A 47 -20.89 4.08 27.08
N VAL A 48 -20.71 5.34 26.64
CA VAL A 48 -20.94 5.70 25.23
C VAL A 48 -19.94 4.98 24.33
N ALA A 49 -18.67 4.90 24.73
CA ALA A 49 -17.64 4.14 24.02
C ALA A 49 -17.94 2.64 23.98
N GLN A 50 -18.45 2.07 25.09
CA GLN A 50 -18.88 0.68 25.19
C GLN A 50 -19.99 0.39 24.18
N LYS A 51 -21.08 1.18 24.17
CA LYS A 51 -22.19 0.97 23.22
C LYS A 51 -21.73 0.99 21.77
N LYS A 52 -20.79 1.89 21.45
CA LYS A 52 -20.18 1.94 20.12
C LYS A 52 -19.36 0.68 19.81
N ALA A 53 -18.58 0.19 20.77
CA ALA A 53 -17.81 -1.04 20.62
C ALA A 53 -18.73 -2.27 20.49
N GLU A 54 -19.82 -2.37 21.25
CA GLU A 54 -20.82 -3.45 21.14
C GLU A 54 -21.51 -3.47 19.77
N SER A 55 -21.76 -2.29 19.20
CA SER A 55 -22.34 -2.17 17.85
C SER A 55 -21.34 -2.48 16.72
N THR A 56 -20.05 -2.61 17.03
CA THR A 56 -19.01 -2.93 16.05
C THR A 56 -18.67 -4.42 16.17
N ARG A 57 -19.02 -5.20 15.14
CA ARG A 57 -18.88 -6.68 15.14
C ARG A 57 -17.50 -7.16 15.61
N ASP A 58 -16.44 -6.46 15.21
CA ASP A 58 -15.08 -6.87 15.52
C ASP A 58 -14.57 -6.35 16.87
N ALA A 59 -15.29 -5.47 17.57
CA ALA A 59 -14.87 -4.82 18.82
C ALA A 59 -15.57 -5.35 20.09
N VAL A 60 -16.38 -6.41 19.98
CA VAL A 60 -17.19 -6.96 21.08
C VAL A 60 -16.33 -7.39 22.28
N THR A 61 -15.12 -7.93 22.05
CA THR A 61 -14.23 -8.36 23.13
C THR A 61 -13.56 -7.19 23.87
N ALA A 62 -13.40 -6.04 23.22
CA ALA A 62 -12.96 -4.80 23.86
C ALA A 62 -14.12 -4.15 24.65
N ALA A 63 -15.35 -4.27 24.16
CA ALA A 63 -16.54 -3.76 24.85
C ALA A 63 -16.70 -4.32 26.27
N VAL A 64 -16.30 -5.58 26.49
CA VAL A 64 -16.31 -6.22 27.83
C VAL A 64 -15.39 -5.47 28.81
N ASP A 65 -14.18 -5.11 28.39
CA ASP A 65 -13.23 -4.40 29.26
C ASP A 65 -13.62 -2.92 29.41
N ILE A 66 -14.19 -2.30 28.37
CA ILE A 66 -14.76 -0.94 28.48
C ILE A 66 -15.92 -0.92 29.48
N ARG A 67 -16.78 -1.95 29.49
CA ARG A 67 -17.84 -2.09 30.50
C ARG A 67 -17.25 -2.23 31.91
N ARG A 68 -16.25 -3.10 32.08
CA ARG A 68 -15.56 -3.29 33.37
C ARG A 68 -14.92 -1.98 33.86
N ALA A 69 -14.30 -1.22 32.96
CA ALA A 69 -13.76 0.10 33.28
C ALA A 69 -14.85 1.08 33.75
N ALA A 70 -16.01 1.08 33.09
CA ALA A 70 -17.15 1.90 33.51
C ALA A 70 -17.62 1.52 34.92
N ASP A 71 -17.75 0.22 35.23
CA ASP A 71 -18.16 -0.25 36.55
C ASP A 71 -17.18 0.22 37.64
N TYR A 72 -15.87 0.05 37.43
CA TYR A 72 -14.84 0.52 38.35
C TYR A 72 -14.80 2.05 38.52
N MET A 73 -15.07 2.82 37.46
CA MET A 73 -15.19 4.28 37.54
C MET A 73 -16.41 4.71 38.37
N SER A 74 -17.51 3.96 38.30
CA SER A 74 -18.69 4.19 39.14
C SER A 74 -18.38 3.94 40.61
N ASP A 75 -17.69 2.84 40.92
CA ASP A 75 -17.26 2.52 42.29
C ASP A 75 -16.29 3.56 42.86
N ALA A 76 -15.33 4.03 42.04
CA ALA A 76 -14.43 5.10 42.41
C ALA A 76 -15.18 6.42 42.70
N ALA A 77 -16.14 6.79 41.84
CA ALA A 77 -16.96 7.98 42.04
C ALA A 77 -17.78 7.89 43.34
N ALA A 78 -18.41 6.75 43.61
CA ALA A 78 -19.18 6.52 44.83
C ALA A 78 -18.30 6.65 46.09
N ALA A 79 -17.08 6.10 46.08
CA ALA A 79 -16.14 6.22 47.19
C ALA A 79 -15.67 7.68 47.40
N LEU A 80 -15.47 8.45 46.33
CA LEU A 80 -15.11 9.87 46.40
C LEU A 80 -16.26 10.73 46.95
N TYR A 81 -17.51 10.50 46.52
CA TYR A 81 -18.69 11.18 47.09
C TYR A 81 -18.88 10.86 48.57
N ALA A 82 -18.53 9.64 48.99
CA ALA A 82 -18.56 9.22 50.40
C ALA A 82 -17.36 9.73 51.22
N ILE A 83 -16.45 10.53 50.63
CA ILE A 83 -15.25 11.09 51.27
C ILE A 83 -14.28 9.96 51.73
N LYS A 84 -14.27 8.84 50.99
CA LYS A 84 -13.42 7.68 51.27
C LYS A 84 -12.31 7.55 50.22
N GLN A 85 -11.41 8.53 50.20
CA GLN A 85 -10.36 8.66 49.18
C GLN A 85 -9.51 7.38 49.02
N GLN A 86 -9.06 6.77 50.13
CA GLN A 86 -8.26 5.54 50.06
C GLN A 86 -9.01 4.36 49.42
N GLN A 87 -10.35 4.33 49.56
CA GLN A 87 -11.18 3.28 48.96
C GLN A 87 -11.44 3.51 47.47
N ALA A 88 -11.27 4.75 46.98
CA ALA A 88 -11.39 5.09 45.57
C ALA A 88 -10.14 4.74 44.74
N VAL A 89 -8.98 4.57 45.38
CA VAL A 89 -7.70 4.33 44.68
C VAL A 89 -7.75 3.03 43.89
N LYS A 90 -8.15 1.92 44.53
CA LYS A 90 -8.14 0.60 43.87
C LYS A 90 -9.10 0.54 42.66
N PRO A 91 -10.39 0.92 42.78
CA PRO A 91 -11.27 0.97 41.61
C PRO A 91 -10.77 1.92 40.51
N ALA A 92 -10.17 3.07 40.87
CA ALA A 92 -9.60 3.96 39.86
C ALA A 92 -8.43 3.31 39.10
N THR A 93 -7.55 2.56 39.76
CA THR A 93 -6.47 1.79 39.12
C THR A 93 -7.04 0.67 38.25
N ASP A 94 -7.97 -0.13 38.79
CA ASP A 94 -8.59 -1.24 38.06
C ASP A 94 -9.33 -0.74 36.79
N ALA A 95 -9.90 0.48 36.82
CA ALA A 95 -10.49 1.14 35.66
C ALA A 95 -9.46 1.49 34.57
N ILE A 96 -8.27 1.95 34.96
CA ILE A 96 -7.16 2.25 34.04
C ILE A 96 -6.70 0.97 33.36
N ASP A 97 -6.45 -0.09 34.12
CA ASP A 97 -6.01 -1.39 33.60
C ASP A 97 -7.03 -1.97 32.59
N ALA A 98 -8.32 -1.83 32.89
CA ALA A 98 -9.39 -2.26 31.98
C ALA A 98 -9.44 -1.42 30.68
N ILE A 99 -9.17 -0.12 30.74
CA ILE A 99 -9.05 0.73 29.53
C ILE A 99 -7.82 0.34 28.70
N GLU A 100 -6.68 0.09 29.33
CA GLU A 100 -5.47 -0.34 28.63
C GLU A 100 -5.68 -1.69 27.92
N ALA A 101 -6.33 -2.64 28.59
CA ALA A 101 -6.73 -3.91 27.98
C ALA A 101 -7.67 -3.72 26.77
N ALA A 102 -8.65 -2.82 26.89
CA ALA A 102 -9.55 -2.48 25.79
C ALA A 102 -8.82 -1.83 24.61
N ILE A 103 -7.90 -0.89 24.87
CA ILE A 103 -7.09 -0.22 23.84
C ILE A 103 -6.25 -1.27 23.10
N LYS A 104 -5.55 -2.15 23.82
CA LYS A 104 -4.73 -3.19 23.22
C LYS A 104 -5.55 -4.08 22.28
N LYS A 105 -6.73 -4.53 22.72
CA LYS A 105 -7.64 -5.34 21.89
C LYS A 105 -8.13 -4.60 20.64
N LEU A 106 -8.49 -3.32 20.79
CA LEU A 106 -8.90 -2.47 19.66
C LEU A 106 -7.77 -2.23 18.67
N GLU A 107 -6.53 -2.06 19.14
CA GLU A 107 -5.35 -1.90 18.29
C GLU A 107 -5.04 -3.18 17.51
N GLU A 108 -5.09 -4.35 18.17
CA GLU A 108 -4.94 -5.65 17.52
C GLU A 108 -6.03 -5.90 16.46
N GLN A 109 -7.28 -5.57 16.77
CA GLN A 109 -8.40 -5.68 15.83
C GLN A 109 -8.25 -4.72 14.66
N LYS A 110 -7.91 -3.45 14.93
CA LYS A 110 -7.66 -2.46 13.90
C LYS A 110 -6.55 -2.94 12.96
N LYS A 111 -5.45 -3.46 13.51
CA LYS A 111 -4.35 -4.02 12.71
C LYS A 111 -4.86 -5.15 11.81
N LYS A 112 -5.63 -6.10 12.34
CA LYS A 112 -6.22 -7.21 11.58
C LYS A 112 -7.14 -6.72 10.44
N VAL A 113 -7.99 -5.72 10.71
CA VAL A 113 -8.88 -5.13 9.69
C VAL A 113 -8.08 -4.38 8.63
N ASP A 114 -7.09 -3.58 9.03
CA ASP A 114 -6.20 -2.87 8.11
C ASP A 114 -5.43 -3.86 7.22
N ASP A 115 -4.96 -4.98 7.80
CA ASP A 115 -4.29 -6.07 7.08
C ASP A 115 -5.22 -6.74 6.06
N GLN A 116 -6.45 -7.08 6.44
CA GLN A 116 -7.44 -7.68 5.54
C GLN A 116 -7.81 -6.74 4.38
N LEU A 117 -7.98 -5.45 4.65
CA LEU A 117 -8.24 -4.45 3.61
C LEU A 117 -7.05 -4.35 2.65
N ARG A 118 -5.83 -4.33 3.19
CA ARG A 118 -4.61 -4.31 2.39
C ARG A 118 -4.53 -5.54 1.47
N ASP A 119 -4.84 -6.72 1.98
CA ASP A 119 -4.73 -7.96 1.20
C ASP A 119 -5.80 -8.04 0.11
N LYS A 120 -7.01 -7.56 0.41
CA LYS A 120 -8.06 -7.38 -0.61
C LYS A 120 -7.62 -6.41 -1.70
N ASP A 121 -7.00 -5.29 -1.33
CA ASP A 121 -6.50 -4.29 -2.28
C ASP A 121 -5.38 -4.88 -3.15
N LEU A 122 -4.43 -5.60 -2.56
CA LEU A 122 -3.36 -6.28 -3.27
C LEU A 122 -3.91 -7.29 -4.28
N ALA A 123 -4.86 -8.13 -3.86
CA ALA A 123 -5.49 -9.12 -4.74
C ALA A 123 -6.28 -8.46 -5.88
N GLN A 124 -6.96 -7.35 -5.60
CA GLN A 124 -7.69 -6.57 -6.60
C GLN A 124 -6.73 -5.99 -7.65
N PHE A 125 -5.66 -5.30 -7.22
CA PHE A 125 -4.69 -4.72 -8.16
C PHE A 125 -3.96 -5.80 -8.94
N GLN A 126 -3.56 -6.91 -8.30
CA GLN A 126 -2.96 -8.03 -9.00
C GLN A 126 -3.88 -8.50 -10.14
N LYS A 127 -5.16 -8.76 -9.85
CA LYS A 127 -6.12 -9.19 -10.87
C LYS A 127 -6.24 -8.20 -12.03
N GLN A 128 -6.27 -6.90 -11.75
CA GLN A 128 -6.32 -5.87 -12.80
C GLN A 128 -5.06 -5.87 -13.67
N TYR A 129 -3.89 -6.00 -13.07
CA TYR A 129 -2.64 -6.12 -13.83
C TYR A 129 -2.57 -7.43 -14.64
N GLU A 130 -3.04 -8.55 -14.08
CA GLU A 130 -3.13 -9.83 -14.79
C GLU A 130 -4.05 -9.74 -16.01
N GLU A 131 -5.21 -9.09 -15.87
CA GLU A 131 -6.15 -8.86 -16.98
C GLU A 131 -5.50 -8.06 -18.12
N ILE A 132 -4.80 -6.96 -17.78
CA ILE A 132 -4.09 -6.14 -18.77
C ILE A 132 -2.98 -6.96 -19.45
N ARG A 133 -2.23 -7.75 -18.67
CA ARG A 133 -1.12 -8.59 -19.14
C ARG A 133 -1.61 -9.67 -20.10
N ASP A 134 -2.71 -10.35 -19.78
CA ASP A 134 -3.25 -11.43 -20.60
C ASP A 134 -3.77 -10.89 -21.95
N ARG A 135 -4.46 -9.74 -21.92
CA ARG A 135 -4.90 -9.04 -23.14
C ARG A 135 -3.71 -8.53 -23.97
N GLN A 136 -2.69 -7.97 -23.33
CA GLN A 136 -1.47 -7.52 -24.00
C GLN A 136 -0.71 -8.69 -24.67
N VAL A 137 -0.67 -9.86 -24.04
CA VAL A 137 -0.12 -11.09 -24.64
C VAL A 137 -0.91 -11.48 -25.89
N ALA A 138 -2.24 -11.39 -25.85
CA ALA A 138 -3.09 -11.67 -27.01
C ALA A 138 -2.86 -10.67 -28.17
N VAL A 139 -2.73 -9.37 -27.86
CA VAL A 139 -2.36 -8.32 -28.83
C VAL A 139 -1.04 -8.67 -29.50
N LYS A 140 -0.02 -9.04 -28.71
CA LYS A 140 1.29 -9.42 -29.23
C LYS A 140 1.18 -10.63 -30.17
N ALA A 141 0.53 -11.71 -29.73
CA ALA A 141 0.35 -12.92 -30.51
C ALA A 141 -0.32 -12.65 -31.86
N ALA A 142 -1.40 -11.87 -31.87
CA ALA A 142 -2.10 -11.50 -33.10
C ALA A 142 -1.19 -10.71 -34.07
N SER A 143 -0.41 -9.75 -33.57
CA SER A 143 0.51 -8.99 -34.41
C SER A 143 1.72 -9.80 -34.89
N ASP A 144 2.22 -10.74 -34.09
CA ASP A 144 3.26 -11.69 -34.50
C ASP A 144 2.77 -12.59 -35.64
N ASP A 145 1.50 -13.01 -35.60
CA ASP A 145 0.91 -13.83 -36.67
C ASP A 145 0.75 -13.03 -37.98
N VAL A 146 0.43 -11.73 -37.91
CA VAL A 146 0.47 -10.85 -39.08
C VAL A 146 1.90 -10.76 -39.65
N GLU A 147 2.90 -10.59 -38.79
CA GLU A 147 4.31 -10.55 -39.21
C GLU A 147 4.77 -11.86 -39.85
N LYS A 148 4.37 -13.01 -39.31
CA LYS A 148 4.65 -14.33 -39.91
C LYS A 148 4.05 -14.42 -41.31
N ARG A 149 2.78 -14.04 -41.50
CA ARG A 149 2.15 -14.05 -42.84
C ARG A 149 2.88 -13.12 -43.81
N ARG A 150 3.18 -11.89 -43.38
CA ARG A 150 3.96 -10.92 -44.16
C ARG A 150 5.32 -11.49 -44.59
N THR A 151 6.04 -12.13 -43.68
CA THR A 151 7.38 -12.70 -43.97
C THR A 151 7.31 -13.95 -44.84
N MET A 152 6.20 -14.69 -44.86
CA MET A 152 5.97 -15.81 -45.77
C MET A 152 5.49 -15.38 -47.17
N ALA A 153 4.83 -14.21 -47.28
CA ALA A 153 4.40 -13.68 -48.57
C ALA A 153 5.59 -13.42 -49.52
N SER A 154 5.36 -13.58 -50.83
CA SER A 154 6.38 -13.37 -51.86
C SER A 154 6.76 -11.89 -52.01
N ASP A 155 5.78 -11.00 -51.90
CA ASP A 155 5.92 -9.54 -52.01
C ASP A 155 6.29 -8.85 -50.67
N LYS A 156 6.33 -9.62 -49.57
CA LYS A 156 6.58 -9.16 -48.20
C LYS A 156 5.60 -8.08 -47.72
N GLN A 157 4.42 -7.99 -48.34
CA GLN A 157 3.37 -7.05 -47.97
C GLN A 157 2.43 -7.66 -46.94
N ILE A 158 1.75 -6.78 -46.19
CA ILE A 158 0.70 -7.19 -45.25
C ILE A 158 -0.59 -7.39 -46.05
N ASP A 159 -1.22 -8.55 -45.87
CA ASP A 159 -2.48 -8.87 -46.51
C ASP A 159 -3.64 -8.03 -45.94
N ARG A 160 -4.73 -7.89 -46.71
CA ARG A 160 -5.91 -7.13 -46.25
C ARG A 160 -6.46 -7.61 -44.91
N PRO A 161 -6.56 -8.93 -44.63
CA PRO A 161 -6.91 -9.41 -43.28
C PRO A 161 -5.92 -8.96 -42.20
N GLY A 162 -4.62 -8.95 -42.48
CA GLY A 162 -3.60 -8.44 -41.56
C GLY A 162 -3.75 -6.97 -41.24
N LEU A 163 -4.06 -6.12 -42.23
CA LEU A 163 -4.34 -4.70 -42.00
C LEU A 163 -5.55 -4.48 -41.08
N LEU A 164 -6.61 -5.26 -41.27
CA LEU A 164 -7.79 -5.21 -40.41
C LEU A 164 -7.47 -5.68 -38.98
N GLU A 165 -6.68 -6.76 -38.85
CA GLU A 165 -6.24 -7.26 -37.55
C GLU A 165 -5.38 -6.22 -36.82
N LEU A 166 -4.39 -5.60 -37.47
CA LEU A 166 -3.57 -4.56 -36.85
C LEU A 166 -4.41 -3.33 -36.42
N SER A 167 -5.42 -2.95 -37.22
CA SER A 167 -6.35 -1.88 -36.83
C SER A 167 -7.15 -2.24 -35.58
N LYS A 168 -7.64 -3.49 -35.48
CA LYS A 168 -8.33 -4.00 -34.30
C LYS A 168 -7.40 -4.01 -33.08
N GLN A 169 -6.18 -4.54 -33.22
CA GLN A 169 -5.21 -4.63 -32.14
C GLN A 169 -4.70 -3.26 -31.68
N SER A 170 -4.68 -2.26 -32.57
CA SER A 170 -4.41 -0.87 -32.20
C SER A 170 -5.50 -0.27 -31.28
N LYS A 171 -6.77 -0.58 -31.55
CA LYS A 171 -7.88 -0.17 -30.66
C LYS A 171 -7.78 -0.86 -29.31
N GLU A 172 -7.54 -2.17 -29.32
CA GLU A 172 -7.30 -2.95 -28.10
C GLU A 172 -6.15 -2.36 -27.27
N GLN A 173 -5.05 -1.94 -27.92
CA GLN A 173 -3.97 -1.25 -27.22
C GLN A 173 -4.40 0.06 -26.56
N ASN A 174 -5.28 0.82 -27.20
CA ASN A 174 -5.79 2.04 -26.61
C ASN A 174 -6.59 1.76 -25.34
N ASP A 175 -7.43 0.72 -25.36
CA ASP A 175 -8.21 0.31 -24.19
C ASP A 175 -7.29 -0.15 -23.04
N LEU A 176 -6.20 -0.88 -23.33
CA LEU A 176 -5.20 -1.26 -22.33
C LEU A 176 -4.47 -0.05 -21.75
N ILE A 177 -4.15 0.94 -22.57
CA ILE A 177 -3.57 2.22 -22.12
C ILE A 177 -4.54 2.92 -21.15
N ASP A 178 -5.83 2.96 -21.48
CA ASP A 178 -6.85 3.59 -20.62
C ASP A 178 -6.99 2.87 -19.28
N MET A 179 -6.89 1.53 -19.26
CA MET A 179 -6.85 0.74 -18.03
C MET A 179 -5.63 1.08 -17.16
N ILE A 180 -4.43 1.19 -17.76
CA ILE A 180 -3.22 1.60 -17.04
C ILE A 180 -3.35 3.02 -16.50
N LEU A 181 -3.93 3.95 -17.27
CA LEU A 181 -4.18 5.31 -16.82
C LEU A 181 -5.20 5.38 -15.68
N ALA A 182 -6.19 4.48 -15.65
CA ALA A 182 -7.12 4.35 -14.55
C ALA A 182 -6.40 3.88 -13.27
N LEU A 183 -5.50 2.91 -13.37
CA LEU A 183 -4.67 2.46 -12.23
C LEU A 183 -3.79 3.57 -11.67
N ASN A 184 -3.25 4.46 -12.52
CA ASN A 184 -2.50 5.63 -12.05
C ASN A 184 -3.32 6.65 -11.25
N LYS A 185 -4.65 6.66 -11.43
CA LYS A 185 -5.56 7.57 -10.72
C LYS A 185 -6.10 6.97 -9.42
N ASP A 186 -5.85 5.69 -9.16
CA ASP A 186 -6.26 5.07 -7.91
C ASP A 186 -5.44 5.66 -6.75
N GLU A 187 -6.13 6.18 -5.74
CA GLU A 187 -5.50 6.87 -4.60
C GLU A 187 -4.47 5.98 -3.88
N LYS A 188 -4.72 4.67 -3.82
CA LYS A 188 -3.84 3.72 -3.14
C LYS A 188 -2.59 3.46 -3.96
N LEU A 189 -2.67 3.40 -5.29
CA LEU A 189 -1.49 3.22 -6.13
C LEU A 189 -0.71 4.52 -6.35
N ALA A 190 -1.39 5.66 -6.36
CA ALA A 190 -0.79 6.99 -6.54
C ALA A 190 0.26 7.34 -5.46
N GLU A 191 0.18 6.73 -4.29
CA GLU A 191 1.18 6.87 -3.21
C GLU A 191 2.55 6.24 -3.57
N TYR A 192 2.58 5.33 -4.55
CA TYR A 192 3.76 4.55 -4.92
C TYR A 192 4.36 5.05 -6.24
N GLU A 193 5.24 6.04 -6.16
CA GLU A 193 5.91 6.62 -7.34
C GLU A 193 6.55 5.58 -8.27
N VAL A 194 7.13 4.50 -7.71
CA VAL A 194 7.72 3.40 -8.49
C VAL A 194 6.67 2.72 -9.38
N ILE A 195 5.45 2.48 -8.86
CA ILE A 195 4.35 1.88 -9.62
C ILE A 195 3.88 2.86 -10.70
N ILE A 196 3.71 4.15 -10.36
CA ILE A 196 3.31 5.17 -11.34
C ILE A 196 4.31 5.27 -12.47
N TRP A 197 5.61 5.24 -12.16
CA TRP A 197 6.64 5.21 -13.18
C TRP A 197 6.54 3.96 -14.07
N MET A 198 6.38 2.77 -13.48
CA MET A 198 6.27 1.53 -14.26
C MET A 198 5.03 1.52 -15.16
N ASN A 199 3.90 2.01 -14.66
CA ASN A 199 2.68 2.19 -15.44
C ASN A 199 2.91 3.15 -16.62
N ASN A 200 3.66 4.24 -16.42
CA ASN A 200 4.01 5.16 -17.51
C ASN A 200 4.96 4.51 -18.53
N ASP A 201 5.89 3.66 -18.10
CA ASP A 201 6.76 2.89 -19.00
C ASP A 201 5.95 1.86 -19.81
N ILE A 202 5.02 1.14 -19.17
CA ILE A 202 4.07 0.23 -19.83
C ILE A 202 3.28 0.99 -20.89
N LYS A 203 2.65 2.11 -20.50
CA LYS A 203 1.89 2.96 -21.40
C LYS A 203 2.73 3.43 -22.59
N GLY A 204 3.95 3.92 -22.36
CA GLY A 204 4.82 4.41 -23.42
C GLY A 204 5.14 3.33 -24.46
N ASN A 205 5.36 2.09 -24.01
CA ASN A 205 5.56 0.95 -24.90
C ASN A 205 4.28 0.55 -25.65
N MET A 206 3.12 0.58 -24.98
CA MET A 206 1.82 0.35 -25.63
C MET A 206 1.50 1.45 -26.67
N ASP A 207 1.84 2.71 -26.41
CA ASP A 207 1.69 3.81 -27.37
C ASP A 207 2.55 3.58 -28.64
N VAL A 208 3.80 3.15 -28.46
CA VAL A 208 4.69 2.78 -29.57
C VAL A 208 4.11 1.62 -30.37
N SER A 209 3.61 0.58 -29.68
CA SER A 209 2.95 -0.56 -30.32
C SER A 209 1.72 -0.14 -31.12
N ARG A 210 0.83 0.66 -30.51
CA ARG A 210 -0.37 1.21 -31.15
C ARG A 210 -0.03 1.99 -32.42
N GLU A 211 0.92 2.92 -32.33
CA GLU A 211 1.30 3.78 -33.45
C GLU A 211 1.89 2.98 -34.61
N ARG A 212 2.72 1.98 -34.31
CA ARG A 212 3.27 1.07 -35.31
C ARG A 212 2.18 0.24 -35.99
N MET A 213 1.23 -0.30 -35.23
CA MET A 213 0.11 -1.04 -35.82
C MET A 213 -0.79 -0.16 -36.69
N ASN A 214 -1.05 1.09 -36.29
CA ASN A 214 -1.78 2.07 -37.12
C ASN A 214 -1.09 2.35 -38.46
N ARG A 215 0.24 2.34 -38.48
CA ARG A 215 1.05 2.54 -39.69
C ARG A 215 1.33 1.24 -40.46
N ALA A 216 0.74 0.12 -40.03
CA ALA A 216 1.05 -1.21 -40.56
C ALA A 216 2.55 -1.57 -40.51
N GLN A 217 3.27 -1.07 -39.49
CA GLN A 217 4.69 -1.31 -39.28
C GLN A 217 4.90 -2.46 -38.28
N THR A 218 5.01 -3.67 -38.80
CA THR A 218 5.32 -4.87 -37.99
C THR A 218 6.82 -5.12 -37.87
N GLY A 219 7.22 -6.22 -37.22
CA GLY A 219 8.61 -6.63 -37.07
C GLY A 219 9.20 -6.36 -35.68
N ARG A 220 10.54 -6.36 -35.60
CA ARG A 220 11.28 -6.43 -34.32
C ARG A 220 10.90 -5.32 -33.33
N GLU A 221 10.77 -4.09 -33.81
CA GLU A 221 10.50 -2.95 -32.93
C GLU A 221 9.07 -2.96 -32.36
N LEU A 222 8.07 -3.44 -33.13
CA LEU A 222 6.71 -3.67 -32.62
C LEU A 222 6.72 -4.77 -31.55
N ALA A 223 7.31 -5.92 -31.88
CA ALA A 223 7.40 -7.06 -30.97
C ALA A 223 8.15 -6.71 -29.67
N ARG A 224 9.23 -5.92 -29.76
CA ARG A 224 9.99 -5.46 -28.61
C ARG A 224 9.14 -4.57 -27.70
N ALA A 225 8.47 -3.55 -28.25
CA ALA A 225 7.62 -2.66 -27.45
C ALA A 225 6.54 -3.45 -26.70
N GLN A 226 5.86 -4.38 -27.40
CA GLN A 226 4.85 -5.23 -26.77
C GLN A 226 5.43 -6.14 -25.68
N GLN A 227 6.59 -6.73 -25.93
CA GLN A 227 7.26 -7.60 -24.95
C GLN A 227 7.70 -6.81 -23.71
N THR A 228 8.28 -5.63 -23.89
CA THR A 228 8.66 -4.77 -22.76
C THR A 228 7.45 -4.41 -21.90
N ALA A 229 6.29 -4.11 -22.48
CA ALA A 229 5.07 -3.88 -21.71
C ALA A 229 4.64 -5.13 -20.91
N ILE A 230 4.71 -6.33 -21.51
CA ILE A 230 4.39 -7.61 -20.84
C ILE A 230 5.34 -7.88 -19.67
N ASP A 231 6.64 -7.71 -19.88
CA ASP A 231 7.66 -7.96 -18.86
C ASP A 231 7.44 -7.05 -17.65
N ARG A 232 7.12 -5.77 -17.88
CA ARG A 232 6.80 -4.80 -16.81
C ARG A 232 5.54 -5.16 -16.04
N LEU A 233 4.50 -5.63 -16.74
CA LEU A 233 3.28 -6.11 -16.09
C LEU A 233 3.58 -7.32 -15.21
N ASN A 234 4.41 -8.25 -15.69
CA ASN A 234 4.85 -9.41 -14.91
C ASN A 234 5.67 -9.00 -13.67
N ASP A 235 6.58 -8.02 -13.81
CA ASP A 235 7.36 -7.49 -12.68
C ASP A 235 6.45 -6.96 -11.57
N ILE A 236 5.40 -6.21 -11.92
CA ILE A 236 4.41 -5.69 -10.95
C ILE A 236 3.61 -6.84 -10.33
N ILE A 237 3.07 -7.76 -11.14
CA ILE A 237 2.26 -8.89 -10.67
C ILE A 237 3.05 -9.74 -9.68
N GLU A 238 4.30 -10.06 -10.01
CA GLU A 238 5.19 -10.85 -9.16
C GLU A 238 5.46 -10.14 -7.82
N ALA A 239 5.69 -8.82 -7.85
CA ALA A 239 5.88 -8.04 -6.63
C ALA A 239 4.64 -8.02 -5.73
N LEU A 240 3.43 -7.88 -6.32
CA LEU A 240 2.17 -7.91 -5.58
C LEU A 240 1.90 -9.31 -4.99
N LYS A 241 2.19 -10.37 -5.76
CA LYS A 241 2.04 -11.75 -5.32
C LYS A 241 2.98 -12.11 -4.17
N GLN A 242 4.24 -11.69 -4.24
CA GLN A 242 5.21 -11.89 -3.16
C GLN A 242 4.77 -11.19 -1.87
N GLU A 243 4.13 -10.03 -1.96
CA GLU A 243 3.61 -9.33 -0.79
C GLU A 243 2.45 -10.07 -0.12
N GLN A 244 1.59 -10.73 -0.91
CA GLN A 244 0.52 -11.58 -0.37
C GLN A 244 1.11 -12.83 0.32
N GLN A 245 2.06 -13.52 -0.32
CA GLN A 245 2.63 -14.77 0.20
C GLN A 245 3.45 -14.61 1.48
N LYS A 246 4.13 -13.47 1.66
CA LYS A 246 4.92 -13.20 2.87
C LYS A 246 4.09 -13.17 4.15
N LYS A 247 2.78 -12.90 4.07
CA LYS A 247 1.90 -12.97 5.23
C LYS A 247 1.56 -14.40 5.64
N ASP A 248 1.28 -15.26 4.66
CA ASP A 248 0.93 -16.67 4.91
C ASP A 248 2.02 -17.43 5.68
N GLU A 249 3.29 -17.03 5.51
CA GLU A 249 4.44 -17.65 6.20
C GLU A 249 4.61 -17.16 7.64
N PHE A 250 4.22 -15.92 7.94
CA PHE A 250 4.23 -15.35 9.30
C PHE A 250 2.97 -15.68 10.11
N GLU A 251 1.87 -16.07 9.47
CA GLU A 251 0.64 -16.51 10.14
C GLU A 251 0.60 -18.00 10.50
N LYS A 252 1.63 -18.79 10.16
CA LYS A 252 1.76 -20.17 10.66
C LYS A 252 2.12 -20.14 12.15
N PRO A 253 1.33 -20.81 13.03
CA PRO A 253 1.65 -20.90 14.44
C PRO A 253 2.78 -21.90 14.65
N GLN A 254 4.03 -21.46 14.43
CA GLN A 254 5.19 -22.18 14.93
C GLN A 254 5.51 -21.62 16.31
N GLY A 255 5.23 -22.44 17.33
CA GLY A 255 5.21 -22.02 18.72
C GLY A 255 6.51 -21.40 19.22
N GLY A 256 6.35 -20.47 20.17
CA GLY A 256 7.34 -20.11 21.18
C GLY A 256 8.50 -19.23 20.68
N GLY A 257 8.43 -17.94 21.01
CA GLY A 257 9.59 -17.05 20.90
C GLY A 257 9.22 -15.59 20.98
N GLY A 258 9.27 -15.02 22.17
CA GLY A 258 9.13 -13.59 22.38
C GLY A 258 10.24 -12.82 21.64
N GLY A 259 9.83 -11.82 20.86
CA GLY A 259 10.72 -10.89 20.18
C GLY A 259 10.03 -9.54 20.12
N GLY A 260 10.33 -8.69 21.10
CA GLY A 260 9.87 -7.31 21.13
C GLY A 260 10.46 -6.52 19.96
N GLY A 261 9.58 -5.87 19.21
CA GLY A 261 9.91 -4.85 18.23
C GLY A 261 8.88 -3.74 18.36
N GLY A 262 9.13 -2.80 19.28
CA GLY A 262 8.42 -1.54 19.31
C GLY A 262 8.77 -0.74 18.06
N GLY A 263 7.74 -0.31 17.32
CA GLY A 263 7.93 0.50 16.13
C GLY A 263 6.61 0.87 15.47
N GLY A 264 6.15 2.10 15.73
CA GLY A 264 5.21 2.86 14.90
C GLY A 264 3.85 2.22 14.62
N GLY A 265 2.81 2.65 15.34
CA GLY A 265 1.39 2.35 15.07
C GLY A 265 0.82 2.95 13.77
N GLY A 266 1.62 3.02 12.70
CA GLY A 266 1.20 3.40 11.36
C GLY A 266 0.56 2.21 10.64
N LYS A 267 -0.43 2.49 9.79
CA LYS A 267 -0.99 1.50 8.88
C LYS A 267 0.14 0.97 7.98
N PRO A 268 0.35 -0.36 7.88
CA PRO A 268 1.40 -0.89 7.01
C PRO A 268 1.11 -0.47 5.56
N PRO A 269 2.11 0.02 4.81
CA PRO A 269 1.92 0.43 3.43
C PRO A 269 1.44 -0.76 2.59
N LEU A 270 0.69 -0.48 1.54
CA LEU A 270 0.22 -1.46 0.55
C LEU A 270 1.42 -2.19 -0.08
N ILE A 271 2.46 -1.44 -0.47
CA ILE A 271 3.71 -2.01 -1.01
C ILE A 271 4.86 -1.53 -0.13
N PRO A 272 5.52 -2.43 0.63
CA PRO A 272 6.61 -2.02 1.51
C PRO A 272 7.84 -1.56 0.70
N PRO A 273 8.70 -0.71 1.28
CA PRO A 273 9.87 -0.17 0.58
C PRO A 273 10.80 -1.24 0.01
N VAL A 274 10.97 -2.38 0.69
CA VAL A 274 11.77 -3.51 0.19
C VAL A 274 11.19 -4.09 -1.11
N THR A 275 9.86 -4.18 -1.23
CA THR A 275 9.19 -4.63 -2.46
C THR A 275 9.36 -3.58 -3.57
N GLN A 276 9.31 -2.29 -3.24
CA GLN A 276 9.64 -1.21 -4.19
C GLN A 276 11.09 -1.28 -4.68
N LEU A 277 12.06 -1.61 -3.82
CA LEU A 277 13.46 -1.84 -4.23
C LEU A 277 13.61 -3.03 -5.19
N LYS A 278 12.85 -4.11 -4.98
CA LYS A 278 12.84 -5.26 -5.91
C LYS A 278 12.32 -4.86 -7.28
N LEU A 279 11.25 -4.07 -7.34
CA LEU A 279 10.73 -3.51 -8.59
C LEU A 279 11.78 -2.64 -9.30
N LEU A 280 12.45 -1.75 -8.56
CA LEU A 280 13.55 -0.94 -9.10
C LEU A 280 14.71 -1.79 -9.63
N LYS A 281 15.06 -2.90 -8.96
CA LYS A 281 16.07 -3.84 -9.45
C LYS A 281 15.64 -4.51 -10.76
N ALA A 282 14.38 -4.94 -10.87
CA ALA A 282 13.85 -5.52 -12.10
C ALA A 282 13.91 -4.50 -13.27
N MET A 283 13.52 -3.25 -13.00
CA MET A 283 13.62 -2.14 -13.94
C MET A 283 15.07 -1.91 -14.42
N GLN A 284 16.02 -1.83 -13.47
CA GLN A 284 17.44 -1.66 -13.80
C GLN A 284 17.98 -2.83 -14.64
N THR A 285 17.55 -4.06 -14.34
CA THR A 285 17.98 -5.26 -15.07
C THR A 285 17.58 -5.17 -16.53
N VAL A 286 16.35 -4.75 -16.81
CA VAL A 286 15.89 -4.57 -18.20
C VAL A 286 16.58 -3.40 -18.88
N VAL A 287 16.75 -2.26 -18.20
CA VAL A 287 17.48 -1.11 -18.76
C VAL A 287 18.93 -1.50 -19.11
N ASN A 288 19.59 -2.31 -18.27
CA ASN A 288 20.92 -2.85 -18.55
C ASN A 288 20.91 -3.76 -19.78
N THR A 289 20.00 -4.72 -19.86
CA THR A 289 19.84 -5.62 -21.01
C THR A 289 19.63 -4.84 -22.30
N ASP A 290 18.74 -3.84 -22.28
CA ASP A 290 18.45 -2.98 -23.41
C ASP A 290 19.65 -2.13 -23.83
N THR A 291 20.41 -1.62 -22.86
CA THR A 291 21.63 -0.84 -23.08
C THR A 291 22.69 -1.70 -23.78
N VAL A 292 22.93 -2.92 -23.28
CA VAL A 292 23.86 -3.88 -23.90
C VAL A 292 23.40 -4.27 -25.31
N GLY A 293 22.10 -4.51 -25.49
CA GLY A 293 21.52 -4.82 -26.80
C GLY A 293 21.73 -3.70 -27.81
N ARG A 294 21.42 -2.45 -27.44
CA ARG A 294 21.60 -1.29 -28.31
C ARG A 294 23.07 -0.97 -28.58
N ALA A 295 23.96 -1.17 -27.61
CA ALA A 295 25.41 -1.02 -27.82
C ALA A 295 25.92 -2.01 -28.88
N LYS A 296 25.52 -3.29 -28.81
CA LYS A 296 25.86 -4.30 -29.82
C LYS A 296 25.28 -3.99 -31.20
N GLU A 297 24.05 -3.50 -31.27
CA GLU A 297 23.46 -3.07 -32.55
C GLU A 297 24.23 -1.89 -33.15
N LEU A 298 24.70 -0.95 -32.33
CA LEU A 298 25.47 0.21 -32.79
C LEU A 298 26.80 -0.18 -33.45
N GLU A 299 27.45 -1.24 -32.97
CA GLU A 299 28.70 -1.78 -33.54
C GLU A 299 28.51 -2.37 -34.95
N GLY A 300 27.31 -2.89 -35.24
CA GLY A 300 26.98 -3.54 -36.52
C GLY A 300 26.40 -2.62 -37.59
N VAL A 301 26.04 -1.39 -37.25
CA VAL A 301 25.27 -0.50 -38.14
C VAL A 301 26.18 0.41 -38.96
N LYS A 302 26.08 0.27 -40.29
CA LYS A 302 26.83 1.07 -41.27
C LYS A 302 26.08 2.30 -41.78
N VAL A 303 24.76 2.35 -41.58
CA VAL A 303 23.90 3.43 -42.07
C VAL A 303 23.76 4.51 -40.99
N GLU A 304 24.18 5.74 -41.29
CA GLU A 304 24.19 6.83 -40.30
C GLU A 304 22.79 7.21 -39.77
N ALA A 305 21.74 7.08 -40.57
CA ALA A 305 20.36 7.31 -40.12
C ALA A 305 19.91 6.29 -39.06
N GLU A 306 20.24 5.01 -39.23
CA GLU A 306 19.96 3.95 -38.26
C GLU A 306 20.80 4.13 -36.99
N LYS A 307 22.05 4.53 -37.15
CA LYS A 307 22.96 4.85 -36.04
C LYS A 307 22.44 6.02 -35.21
N ALA A 308 21.90 7.04 -35.86
CA ALA A 308 21.26 8.18 -35.18
C ALA A 308 20.01 7.75 -34.40
N ALA A 309 19.18 6.86 -34.95
CA ALA A 309 18.02 6.31 -34.25
C ALA A 309 18.43 5.51 -33.00
N ILE A 310 19.44 4.64 -33.12
CA ILE A 310 19.96 3.85 -31.98
C ILE A 310 20.55 4.76 -30.91
N LYS A 311 21.31 5.80 -31.28
CA LYS A 311 21.81 6.80 -30.33
C LYS A 311 20.67 7.53 -29.60
N GLY A 312 19.59 7.84 -30.30
CA GLY A 312 18.38 8.41 -29.70
C GLY A 312 17.76 7.46 -28.65
N ASP A 313 17.72 6.17 -28.92
CA ASP A 313 17.25 5.17 -27.97
C ASP A 313 18.19 5.00 -26.76
N VAL A 314 19.51 5.03 -26.97
CA VAL A 314 20.50 5.03 -25.89
C VAL A 314 20.33 6.26 -24.97
N ALA A 315 20.07 7.44 -25.54
CA ALA A 315 19.79 8.63 -24.74
C ALA A 315 18.51 8.48 -23.88
N LYS A 316 17.45 7.86 -24.42
CA LYS A 316 16.24 7.54 -23.64
C LYS A 316 16.55 6.55 -22.51
N LEU A 317 17.39 5.54 -22.75
CA LEU A 317 17.82 4.60 -21.72
C LEU A 317 18.61 5.30 -20.61
N GLY A 318 19.52 6.23 -20.96
CA GLY A 318 20.23 7.05 -19.98
C GLY A 318 19.28 7.89 -19.11
N LYS A 319 18.24 8.49 -19.71
CA LYS A 319 17.20 9.20 -18.95
C LYS A 319 16.47 8.26 -17.98
N LYS A 320 16.09 7.06 -18.43
CA LYS A 320 15.45 6.04 -17.57
C LYS A 320 16.34 5.63 -16.40
N GLN A 321 17.66 5.50 -16.61
CA GLN A 321 18.61 5.19 -15.52
C GLN A 321 18.61 6.29 -14.44
N GLY A 322 18.64 7.56 -14.86
CA GLY A 322 18.57 8.68 -13.91
C GLY A 322 17.25 8.72 -13.14
N GLU A 323 16.12 8.41 -13.79
CA GLU A 323 14.81 8.31 -13.12
C GLU A 323 14.78 7.15 -12.10
N ILE A 324 15.35 5.99 -12.44
CA ILE A 324 15.48 4.84 -11.52
C ILE A 324 16.33 5.21 -10.30
N GLU A 325 17.47 5.89 -10.51
CA GLU A 325 18.34 6.35 -9.43
C GLU A 325 17.61 7.29 -8.45
N GLN A 326 16.87 8.27 -8.98
CA GLN A 326 16.08 9.19 -8.16
C GLN A 326 15.02 8.44 -7.32
N MET A 327 14.31 7.49 -7.93
CA MET A 327 13.34 6.67 -7.20
C MET A 327 14.00 5.79 -6.14
N ALA A 328 15.17 5.21 -6.43
CA ALA A 328 15.94 4.45 -5.46
C ALA A 328 16.32 5.30 -4.24
N GLY A 329 16.77 6.54 -4.47
CA GLY A 329 17.02 7.51 -3.39
C GLY A 329 15.80 7.74 -2.50
N LYS A 330 14.62 8.01 -3.10
CA LYS A 330 13.37 8.19 -2.34
C LYS A 330 12.93 6.95 -1.57
N VAL A 331 13.11 5.76 -2.13
CA VAL A 331 12.79 4.50 -1.44
C VAL A 331 13.75 4.26 -0.27
N MET A 332 15.04 4.59 -0.43
CA MET A 332 16.03 4.51 0.65
C MET A 332 15.74 5.49 1.79
N GLU A 333 15.30 6.72 1.50
CA GLU A 333 14.85 7.67 2.53
C GLU A 333 13.66 7.14 3.32
N LYS A 334 12.71 6.46 2.66
CA LYS A 334 11.56 5.82 3.32
C LYS A 334 11.96 4.63 4.21
N LEU A 335 13.10 3.98 3.94
CA LEU A 335 13.64 2.89 4.77
C LEU A 335 14.37 3.39 6.01
N GLN A 336 14.85 4.64 6.01
CA GLN A 336 15.62 5.23 7.10
C GLN A 336 14.76 5.96 8.15
N ARG A 337 13.45 6.11 7.88
CA ARG A 337 12.47 6.73 8.78
C ARG A 337 11.67 5.67 9.52
#